data_AF-A0AAU4J8G0-F1
#
_entry.id   AF-A0AAU4J8G0-F1
#
_cell.length_a   1.000
_cell.length_b   1.000
_cell.length_c   1.000
_cell.angle_alpha   90.00
_cell.angle_beta   90.00
_cell.angle_gamma   90.00
#
_symmetry.space_group_name_H-M   'P 1'
#
loop_
_entity.id
_entity.type
_entity.pdbx_description
1 polymer ?
#
loop_
_entity_poly.entity_id
_entity_poly.type
_entity_poly.pdbx_seq_one_letter_code
_entity_poly.pdbx_strand_id
1 'polypeptide(L)'
;MTYSLTPRDEGNLPALGATPLIRLDAYVAEDGSTVVNGHLLEMGGMRPPNEAILDAVAMFARTLRAPVAATVIDRTAQQVARLRVHPDGSARTIADEEDLPPGRERTAAEEEAFPPLARVERIIQHAQREELHAAFVLASALREHLTLRRGAEDELSLEARAIEAYLAYLRGDYMLSTVLALTVARIRCRTDLDRAAPDVARATAAWQRLWDEGQVATRGQELLHMWERLSEADLLREPSHHAMAEAVRNRLARGDRPVPPPAQAAAALTAGPEPVAPEDKPLKPTRRGLRRFTRRPGRSAGPSD
;
A
#
# COMPACT_ATOMS: atom_id res chain seq x y z
N MET A 1 -25.12 -51.91 -42.62
CA MET A 1 -24.00 -50.94 -42.64
C MET A 1 -24.66 -49.57 -42.59
N THR A 2 -24.47 -48.66 -41.64
CA THR A 2 -23.43 -48.53 -40.60
C THR A 2 -23.86 -47.40 -39.65
N TYR A 3 -23.54 -47.58 -38.35
CA TYR A 3 -23.33 -46.60 -37.27
C TYR A 3 -24.42 -45.62 -36.79
N SER A 4 -24.90 -45.93 -35.58
CA SER A 4 -25.31 -45.00 -34.53
C SER A 4 -24.09 -44.26 -33.96
N LEU A 5 -24.20 -42.96 -33.75
CA LEU A 5 -23.29 -42.13 -32.95
C LEU A 5 -24.10 -41.02 -32.25
N THR A 6 -24.24 -41.13 -30.94
CA THR A 6 -24.07 -39.98 -30.04
C THR A 6 -22.68 -40.15 -29.41
N PRO A 7 -21.91 -39.11 -29.02
CA PRO A 7 -22.38 -38.00 -28.16
C PRO A 7 -21.65 -36.63 -28.26
N ARG A 8 -22.14 -35.66 -27.45
CA ARG A 8 -21.48 -34.50 -26.79
C ARG A 8 -20.74 -33.45 -27.65
N ASP A 9 -21.21 -32.20 -27.58
CA ASP A 9 -20.44 -31.06 -27.02
C ASP A 9 -21.37 -29.85 -26.78
N GLU A 10 -21.90 -29.69 -25.56
CA GLU A 10 -22.47 -28.40 -25.13
C GLU A 10 -21.30 -27.51 -24.66
N GLY A 11 -20.46 -27.15 -25.63
CA GLY A 11 -19.40 -26.18 -25.45
C GLY A 11 -19.95 -24.76 -25.39
N ASN A 12 -19.53 -24.03 -24.35
CA ASN A 12 -19.28 -22.60 -24.40
C ASN A 12 -20.38 -21.72 -25.02
N LEU A 13 -21.46 -21.49 -24.27
CA LEU A 13 -22.14 -20.21 -24.38
C LEU A 13 -21.28 -19.16 -23.66
N PRO A 14 -20.82 -18.08 -24.34
CA PRO A 14 -20.19 -16.97 -23.64
C PRO A 14 -21.19 -16.40 -22.64
N ALA A 15 -20.74 -16.09 -21.43
CA ALA A 15 -21.54 -15.45 -20.38
C ALA A 15 -21.97 -14.03 -20.80
N LEU A 16 -22.89 -13.96 -21.75
CA LEU A 16 -23.57 -12.76 -22.22
C LEU A 16 -24.59 -12.35 -21.15
N GLY A 17 -24.21 -11.45 -20.26
CA GLY A 17 -25.17 -10.83 -19.35
C GLY A 17 -24.65 -10.39 -17.98
N ALA A 18 -23.34 -10.45 -17.71
CA ALA A 18 -22.84 -9.94 -16.45
C ALA A 18 -22.91 -8.41 -16.40
N THR A 19 -23.75 -7.89 -15.51
CA THR A 19 -23.81 -6.45 -15.21
C THR A 19 -22.41 -5.97 -14.78
N PRO A 20 -21.90 -4.85 -15.31
CA PRO A 20 -20.60 -4.32 -14.89
C PRO A 20 -20.61 -4.07 -13.39
N LEU A 21 -19.69 -4.73 -12.67
CA LEU A 21 -19.52 -4.54 -11.23
C LEU A 21 -18.70 -3.29 -11.00
N ILE A 22 -19.27 -2.31 -10.30
CA ILE A 22 -18.50 -1.16 -9.82
C ILE A 22 -17.50 -1.69 -8.79
N ARG A 23 -16.19 -1.51 -9.05
CA ARG A 23 -15.14 -1.93 -8.11
C ARG A 23 -14.80 -0.81 -7.14
N LEU A 24 -14.82 -1.12 -5.85
CA LEU A 24 -14.34 -0.27 -4.78
C LEU A 24 -13.04 -0.83 -4.20
N ASP A 25 -12.25 0.08 -3.65
CA ASP A 25 -10.99 -0.23 -3.01
C ASP A 25 -11.15 0.08 -1.53
N ALA A 26 -10.83 -0.87 -0.66
CA ALA A 26 -10.84 -0.67 0.78
C ALA A 26 -9.47 -1.02 1.35
N TYR A 27 -9.04 -0.24 2.32
CA TYR A 27 -7.76 -0.39 2.98
C TYR A 27 -7.93 -0.26 4.49
N VAL A 28 -7.33 -1.17 5.26
CA VAL A 28 -7.22 -1.08 6.71
C VAL A 28 -5.73 -0.96 7.04
N ALA A 29 -5.34 0.19 7.61
CA ALA A 29 -4.00 0.45 8.10
C ALA A 29 -3.71 -0.38 9.37
N GLU A 30 -2.44 -0.47 9.75
CA GLU A 30 -2.00 -1.25 10.92
C GLU A 30 -2.61 -0.78 12.25
N ASP A 31 -2.92 0.52 12.35
CA ASP A 31 -3.59 1.12 13.49
C ASP A 31 -5.13 0.98 13.47
N GLY A 32 -5.68 0.30 12.46
CA GLY A 32 -7.11 0.09 12.28
C GLY A 32 -7.82 1.20 11.48
N SER A 33 -7.13 2.28 11.11
CA SER A 33 -7.69 3.33 10.25
C SER A 33 -8.16 2.75 8.93
N THR A 34 -9.38 3.11 8.52
CA THR A 34 -10.07 2.44 7.43
C THR A 34 -10.39 3.41 6.30
N VAL A 35 -10.01 3.08 5.07
CA VAL A 35 -10.28 3.88 3.87
C VAL A 35 -11.17 3.08 2.92
N VAL A 36 -12.22 3.70 2.39
CA VAL A 36 -13.05 3.13 1.33
C VAL A 36 -13.11 4.10 0.16
N ASN A 37 -12.65 3.65 -1.00
CA ASN A 37 -12.55 4.39 -2.25
C ASN A 37 -11.89 5.77 -2.09
N GLY A 38 -10.81 5.83 -1.31
CA GLY A 38 -10.08 7.06 -1.01
C GLY A 38 -10.76 7.97 0.02
N HIS A 39 -11.77 7.51 0.74
CA HIS A 39 -12.38 8.24 1.86
C HIS A 39 -12.02 7.56 3.18
N LEU A 40 -11.43 8.31 4.11
CA LEU A 40 -11.23 7.84 5.48
C LEU A 40 -12.60 7.70 6.17
N LEU A 41 -12.86 6.55 6.78
CA LEU A 41 -14.08 6.32 7.55
C LEU A 41 -13.87 6.78 8.99
N GLU A 42 -14.78 7.62 9.48
CA GLU A 42 -14.84 7.96 10.90
C GLU A 42 -15.42 6.78 11.68
N MET A 43 -14.52 6.00 12.27
CA MET A 43 -14.88 4.88 13.13
C MET A 43 -15.25 5.44 14.51
N GLY A 44 -16.52 5.35 14.91
CA GLY A 44 -17.00 5.77 16.24
C GLY A 44 -16.50 4.89 17.40
N GLY A 45 -15.19 4.66 17.49
CA GLY A 45 -14.44 4.02 18.58
C GLY A 45 -14.67 2.51 18.78
N MET A 46 -15.82 1.96 18.42
CA MET A 46 -16.24 0.63 18.87
C MET A 46 -16.54 -0.38 17.75
N ARG A 47 -16.54 0.03 16.48
CA ARG A 47 -16.82 -0.89 15.37
C ARG A 47 -15.53 -1.51 14.86
N PRO A 48 -15.51 -2.82 14.57
CA PRO A 48 -14.37 -3.42 13.93
C PRO A 48 -14.28 -2.96 12.45
N PRO A 49 -13.06 -2.75 11.90
CA PRO A 49 -12.84 -2.23 10.55
C PRO A 49 -13.62 -2.97 9.45
N ASN A 50 -13.69 -4.29 9.57
CA ASN A 50 -14.39 -5.17 8.63
C ASN A 50 -15.89 -4.87 8.52
N GLU A 51 -16.57 -4.57 9.63
CA GLU A 51 -17.99 -4.24 9.64
C GLU A 51 -18.24 -2.87 9.00
N ALA A 52 -17.38 -1.88 9.28
CA ALA A 52 -17.51 -0.56 8.68
C ALA A 52 -17.26 -0.57 7.17
N ILE A 53 -16.29 -1.37 6.70
CA ILE A 53 -16.08 -1.58 5.25
C ILE A 53 -17.33 -2.20 4.64
N LEU A 54 -17.88 -3.26 5.23
CA LEU A 54 -19.08 -3.89 4.71
C LEU A 54 -20.28 -2.95 4.68
N ASP A 55 -20.48 -2.15 5.73
CA ASP A 55 -21.56 -1.16 5.79
C ASP A 55 -21.40 -0.09 4.70
N ALA A 56 -20.17 0.42 4.51
CA ALA A 56 -19.86 1.40 3.48
C ALA A 56 -20.08 0.82 2.07
N VAL A 57 -19.55 -0.38 1.79
CA VAL A 57 -19.71 -1.04 0.48
C VAL A 57 -21.18 -1.39 0.22
N ALA A 58 -21.91 -1.86 1.24
CA ALA A 58 -23.36 -2.12 1.12
C ALA A 58 -24.16 -0.84 0.89
N MET A 59 -23.76 0.29 1.48
CA MET A 59 -24.34 1.60 1.18
C MET A 59 -24.12 1.97 -0.28
N PHE A 60 -22.91 1.82 -0.81
CA PHE A 60 -22.65 2.03 -2.25
C PHE A 60 -23.52 1.14 -3.13
N ALA A 61 -23.60 -0.16 -2.85
CA ALA A 61 -24.43 -1.10 -3.63
C ALA A 61 -25.91 -0.71 -3.63
N ARG A 62 -26.45 -0.25 -2.49
CA ARG A 62 -27.82 0.27 -2.38
C ARG A 62 -28.02 1.55 -3.19
N THR A 63 -27.12 2.52 -3.04
CA THR A 63 -27.21 3.81 -3.73
C THR A 63 -27.14 3.65 -5.25
N LEU A 64 -26.26 2.77 -5.72
CA LEU A 64 -26.05 2.49 -7.14
C LEU A 64 -27.08 1.50 -7.70
N ARG A 65 -27.90 0.88 -6.83
CA ARG A 65 -28.86 -0.19 -7.16
C ARG A 65 -28.24 -1.31 -7.99
N ALA A 66 -26.96 -1.59 -7.76
CA ALA A 66 -26.17 -2.55 -8.53
C ALA A 66 -25.21 -3.31 -7.60
N PRO A 67 -24.84 -4.57 -7.94
CA PRO A 67 -23.82 -5.27 -7.19
C PRO A 67 -22.46 -4.58 -7.33
N VAL A 68 -21.75 -4.48 -6.22
CA VAL A 68 -20.43 -3.84 -6.11
C VAL A 68 -19.39 -4.90 -5.76
N ALA A 69 -18.26 -4.87 -6.44
CA ALA A 69 -17.08 -5.64 -6.04
C ALA A 69 -16.18 -4.76 -5.19
N ALA A 70 -15.57 -5.27 -4.13
CA ALA A 70 -14.61 -4.54 -3.30
C ALA A 70 -13.34 -5.36 -3.14
N THR A 71 -12.18 -4.72 -3.34
CA THR A 71 -10.87 -5.29 -2.96
C THR A 71 -10.47 -4.67 -1.63
N VAL A 72 -10.35 -5.50 -0.60
CA VAL A 72 -10.00 -5.10 0.75
C VAL A 72 -8.57 -5.53 1.03
N ILE A 73 -7.67 -4.56 1.25
CA ILE A 73 -6.31 -4.78 1.72
C ILE A 73 -6.29 -4.51 3.22
N ASP A 74 -6.01 -5.52 4.02
CA ASP A 74 -6.02 -5.42 5.48
C ASP A 74 -4.62 -5.70 6.02
N ARG A 75 -3.93 -4.62 6.45
CA ARG A 75 -2.58 -4.72 7.01
C ARG A 75 -2.58 -5.22 8.45
N THR A 76 -3.68 -5.11 9.19
CA THR A 76 -3.78 -5.69 10.55
C THR A 76 -3.73 -7.22 10.51
N ALA A 77 -4.34 -7.81 9.49
CA ALA A 77 -4.38 -9.26 9.28
C ALA A 77 -3.43 -9.75 8.16
N GLN A 78 -2.66 -8.85 7.54
CA GLN A 78 -1.73 -9.12 6.43
C GLN A 78 -2.37 -9.94 5.30
N GLN A 79 -3.55 -9.52 4.86
CA GLN A 79 -4.37 -10.24 3.89
C GLN A 79 -5.01 -9.34 2.83
N VAL A 80 -5.36 -9.95 1.70
CA VAL A 80 -6.20 -9.31 0.67
C VAL A 80 -7.45 -10.16 0.47
N ALA A 81 -8.62 -9.54 0.61
CA ALA A 81 -9.92 -10.16 0.40
C ALA A 81 -10.66 -9.46 -0.75
N ARG A 82 -11.30 -10.24 -1.63
CA ARG A 82 -12.20 -9.72 -2.66
C ARG A 82 -13.64 -10.06 -2.28
N LEU A 83 -14.51 -9.06 -2.27
CA LEU A 83 -15.89 -9.18 -1.83
C LEU A 83 -16.83 -8.76 -2.96
N ARG A 84 -17.96 -9.44 -3.09
CA ARG A 84 -19.12 -8.98 -3.86
C ARG A 84 -20.24 -8.67 -2.91
N VAL A 85 -20.78 -7.47 -2.99
CA VAL A 85 -21.89 -7.00 -2.14
C VAL A 85 -23.05 -6.59 -3.03
N HIS A 86 -24.23 -7.16 -2.76
CA HIS A 86 -25.45 -6.89 -3.50
C HIS A 86 -26.27 -5.77 -2.82
N PRO A 87 -27.19 -5.10 -3.55
CA PRO A 87 -28.04 -4.06 -2.99
C PRO A 87 -28.93 -4.53 -1.83
N ASP A 88 -29.24 -5.83 -1.75
CA ASP A 88 -29.96 -6.44 -0.63
C ASP A 88 -29.13 -6.56 0.66
N GLY A 89 -27.85 -6.19 0.60
CA GLY A 89 -26.89 -6.28 1.71
C GLY A 89 -26.26 -7.67 1.86
N SER A 90 -26.56 -8.62 0.98
CA SER A 90 -25.86 -9.90 0.95
C SER A 90 -24.43 -9.71 0.42
N ALA A 91 -23.46 -10.38 1.06
CA ALA A 91 -22.06 -10.31 0.71
C ALA A 91 -21.47 -11.72 0.53
N ARG A 92 -20.61 -11.89 -0.47
CA ARG A 92 -19.88 -13.13 -0.73
C ARG A 92 -18.42 -12.83 -1.02
N THR A 93 -17.51 -13.66 -0.51
CA THR A 93 -16.09 -13.60 -0.89
C THR A 93 -15.93 -14.18 -2.29
N ILE A 94 -15.18 -13.49 -3.13
CA ILE A 94 -14.78 -13.95 -4.46
C ILE A 94 -13.45 -14.69 -4.28
N ALA A 95 -13.44 -15.99 -4.51
CA ALA A 95 -12.27 -16.84 -4.23
C ALA A 95 -11.19 -16.70 -5.31
N ASP A 96 -11.60 -16.62 -6.58
CA ASP A 96 -10.70 -16.57 -7.72
C ASP A 96 -11.05 -15.45 -8.71
N GLU A 97 -10.10 -15.07 -9.55
CA GLU A 97 -10.31 -14.11 -10.64
C GLU A 97 -11.34 -14.60 -11.67
N GLU A 98 -11.58 -15.91 -11.70
CA GLU A 98 -12.52 -16.62 -12.56
C GLU A 98 -13.98 -16.56 -12.08
N ASP A 99 -14.21 -16.27 -10.78
CA ASP A 99 -15.55 -16.01 -10.20
C ASP A 99 -16.04 -14.57 -10.48
N LEU A 100 -15.15 -13.70 -10.98
CA LEU A 100 -15.55 -12.45 -11.58
C LEU A 100 -16.05 -12.79 -13.00
N PRO A 101 -17.23 -12.28 -13.42
CA PRO A 101 -17.65 -12.47 -14.79
C PRO A 101 -16.55 -11.99 -15.75
N PRO A 102 -16.39 -12.62 -16.93
CA PRO A 102 -15.36 -12.24 -17.88
C PRO A 102 -15.51 -10.77 -18.23
N GLY A 103 -14.61 -9.99 -17.66
CA GLY A 103 -14.48 -8.55 -17.78
C GLY A 103 -13.06 -8.29 -17.36
N ARG A 104 -12.27 -7.79 -18.30
CA ARG A 104 -10.86 -7.42 -18.11
C ARG A 104 -10.69 -6.68 -16.77
N GLU A 105 -9.46 -6.71 -16.24
CA GLU A 105 -8.85 -5.62 -15.50
C GLU A 105 -9.72 -4.37 -15.47
N ARG A 106 -10.04 -3.85 -14.27
CA ARG A 106 -10.83 -2.62 -14.03
C ARG A 106 -11.00 -1.84 -15.34
N THR A 107 -12.17 -1.88 -15.97
CA THR A 107 -12.34 -1.24 -17.29
C THR A 107 -11.83 0.20 -17.20
N ALA A 108 -11.30 0.79 -18.28
CA ALA A 108 -10.84 2.20 -18.26
C ALA A 108 -11.88 3.14 -17.60
N ALA A 109 -13.17 2.82 -17.74
CA ALA A 109 -14.30 3.48 -17.08
C ALA A 109 -14.29 3.44 -15.54
N GLU A 110 -13.74 2.41 -14.91
CA GLU A 110 -13.62 2.29 -13.45
C GLU A 110 -12.38 3.02 -12.88
N GLU A 111 -11.34 3.23 -13.70
CA GLU A 111 -10.26 4.17 -13.37
C GLU A 111 -10.70 5.62 -13.57
N GLU A 112 -11.50 5.87 -14.62
CA GLU A 112 -12.15 7.16 -14.88
C GLU A 112 -13.13 7.57 -13.76
N ALA A 113 -13.80 6.61 -13.12
CA ALA A 113 -14.74 6.88 -12.03
C ALA A 113 -14.08 7.46 -10.77
N PHE A 114 -12.82 7.12 -10.47
CA PHE A 114 -12.07 7.77 -9.39
C PHE A 114 -10.56 7.70 -9.65
N PRO A 115 -10.03 8.62 -10.49
CA PRO A 115 -8.67 8.52 -11.01
C PRO A 115 -7.65 8.71 -9.88
N PRO A 116 -6.42 8.17 -10.04
CA PRO A 116 -5.34 8.38 -9.08
C PRO A 116 -5.12 9.85 -8.73
N LEU A 117 -5.31 10.77 -9.68
CA LEU A 117 -5.19 12.21 -9.45
C LEU A 117 -6.17 12.74 -8.40
N ALA A 118 -7.45 12.34 -8.46
CA ALA A 118 -8.45 12.77 -7.48
C ALA A 118 -8.13 12.25 -6.06
N ARG A 119 -7.46 11.09 -5.96
CA ARG A 119 -6.96 10.55 -4.68
C ARG A 119 -5.80 11.38 -4.16
N VAL A 120 -4.87 11.77 -5.03
CA VAL A 120 -3.74 12.65 -4.70
C VAL A 120 -4.23 14.03 -4.25
N GLU A 121 -5.17 14.64 -4.96
CA GLU A 121 -5.78 15.92 -4.56
C GLU A 121 -6.34 15.87 -3.14
N ARG A 122 -7.02 14.77 -2.78
CA ARG A 122 -7.53 14.59 -1.42
C ARG A 122 -6.42 14.41 -0.38
N ILE A 123 -5.37 13.66 -0.70
CA ILE A 123 -4.19 13.55 0.17
C ILE A 123 -3.61 14.95 0.44
N ILE A 124 -3.44 15.76 -0.62
CA ILE A 124 -2.94 17.14 -0.53
C ILE A 124 -3.86 18.00 0.35
N GLN A 125 -5.18 17.88 0.17
CA GLN A 125 -6.16 18.61 0.97
C GLN A 125 -6.08 18.29 2.47
N HIS A 126 -5.89 17.03 2.86
CA HIS A 126 -5.66 16.68 4.27
C HIS A 126 -4.31 17.20 4.77
N ALA A 127 -3.26 17.09 3.96
CA ALA A 127 -1.93 17.59 4.33
C ALA A 127 -1.92 19.12 4.54
N GLN A 128 -2.64 19.89 3.71
CA GLN A 128 -2.79 21.34 3.83
C GLN A 128 -3.54 21.77 5.10
N ARG A 129 -4.40 20.91 5.65
CA ARG A 129 -5.11 21.13 6.91
C ARG A 129 -4.31 20.63 8.13
N GLU A 130 -3.06 20.22 7.93
CA GLU A 130 -2.19 19.61 8.95
C GLU A 130 -2.76 18.30 9.52
N GLU A 131 -3.70 17.67 8.82
CA GLU A 131 -4.26 16.35 9.16
C GLU A 131 -3.32 15.25 8.64
N LEU A 132 -2.05 15.32 9.05
CA LEU A 132 -0.96 14.50 8.51
C LEU A 132 -1.21 13.00 8.65
N HIS A 133 -1.95 12.59 9.67
CA HIS A 133 -2.35 11.20 9.85
C HIS A 133 -3.32 10.71 8.78
N ALA A 134 -4.39 11.45 8.53
CA ALA A 134 -5.35 11.12 7.49
C ALA A 134 -4.69 11.12 6.11
N ALA A 135 -3.87 12.13 5.81
CA ALA A 135 -3.10 12.21 4.57
C ALA A 135 -2.19 10.99 4.39
N PHE A 136 -1.45 10.61 5.44
CA PHE A 136 -0.57 9.44 5.42
C PHE A 136 -1.34 8.14 5.15
N VAL A 137 -2.44 7.89 5.88
CA VAL A 137 -3.26 6.67 5.69
C VAL A 137 -3.84 6.61 4.27
N LEU A 138 -4.27 7.74 3.71
CA LEU A 138 -4.75 7.82 2.32
C LEU A 138 -3.63 7.55 1.30
N ALA A 139 -2.42 8.03 1.56
CA ALA A 139 -1.25 7.74 0.71
C ALA A 139 -0.85 6.27 0.78
N SER A 140 -0.84 5.66 1.97
CA SER A 140 -0.64 4.21 2.12
C SER A 140 -1.69 3.43 1.34
N ALA A 141 -2.97 3.78 1.50
CA ALA A 141 -4.06 3.14 0.75
C ALA A 141 -3.85 3.25 -0.78
N LEU A 142 -3.41 4.41 -1.26
CA LEU A 142 -3.10 4.63 -2.68
C LEU A 142 -1.93 3.75 -3.14
N ARG A 143 -0.82 3.71 -2.39
CA ARG A 143 0.37 2.90 -2.72
C ARG A 143 0.02 1.42 -2.80
N GLU A 144 -0.61 0.88 -1.76
CA GLU A 144 -0.96 -0.55 -1.68
C GLU A 144 -1.81 -0.97 -2.87
N HIS A 145 -2.76 -0.11 -3.19
CA HIS A 145 -3.72 -0.37 -4.22
C HIS A 145 -3.14 -0.32 -5.62
N LEU A 146 -2.29 0.68 -5.90
CA LEU A 146 -1.54 0.75 -7.16
C LEU A 146 -0.54 -0.40 -7.27
N THR A 147 0.16 -0.73 -6.19
CA THR A 147 1.11 -1.84 -6.14
C THR A 147 0.44 -3.17 -6.47
N LEU A 148 -0.72 -3.45 -5.86
CA LEU A 148 -1.48 -4.68 -6.11
C LEU A 148 -1.94 -4.82 -7.56
N ARG A 149 -2.21 -3.69 -8.24
CA ARG A 149 -2.81 -3.68 -9.58
C ARG A 149 -1.81 -3.57 -10.72
N ARG A 150 -0.80 -2.72 -10.55
CA ARG A 150 0.15 -2.35 -11.60
C ARG A 150 1.55 -2.89 -11.34
N GLY A 151 1.77 -3.43 -10.14
CA GLY A 151 3.07 -3.85 -9.68
C GLY A 151 3.80 -2.75 -8.93
N ALA A 152 4.80 -3.15 -8.14
CA ALA A 152 5.55 -2.27 -7.27
C ALA A 152 6.48 -1.30 -8.02
N GLU A 153 6.80 -1.61 -9.28
CA GLU A 153 7.73 -0.85 -10.13
C GLU A 153 7.02 0.08 -11.13
N ASP A 154 5.68 0.02 -11.21
CA ASP A 154 4.90 0.94 -12.04
C ASP A 154 5.11 2.40 -11.59
N GLU A 155 5.11 3.30 -12.57
CA GLU A 155 5.33 4.73 -12.36
C GLU A 155 4.40 5.32 -11.29
N LEU A 156 3.09 5.03 -11.36
CA LEU A 156 2.15 5.59 -10.38
C LEU A 156 2.31 4.93 -9.01
N SER A 157 2.67 3.65 -8.95
CA SER A 157 2.99 2.97 -7.68
C SER A 157 4.20 3.60 -7.00
N LEU A 158 5.22 3.99 -7.78
CA LEU A 158 6.41 4.68 -7.28
C LEU A 158 6.07 6.09 -6.78
N GLU A 159 5.29 6.86 -7.54
CA GLU A 159 4.84 8.20 -7.12
C GLU A 159 4.01 8.14 -5.83
N ALA A 160 3.08 7.19 -5.71
CA ALA A 160 2.31 7.01 -4.48
C ALA A 160 3.20 6.65 -3.27
N ARG A 161 4.22 5.81 -3.49
CA ARG A 161 5.22 5.48 -2.45
C ARG A 161 6.07 6.69 -2.07
N ALA A 162 6.43 7.54 -3.03
CA ALA A 162 7.14 8.79 -2.77
C ALA A 162 6.31 9.77 -1.94
N ILE A 163 5.01 9.90 -2.24
CA ILE A 163 4.07 10.74 -1.47
C ILE A 163 3.95 10.22 -0.02
N GLU A 164 3.80 8.92 0.18
CA GLU A 164 3.76 8.32 1.52
C GLU A 164 5.07 8.54 2.29
N ALA A 165 6.23 8.38 1.63
CA ALA A 165 7.53 8.66 2.24
C ALA A 165 7.63 10.12 2.71
N TYR A 166 7.13 11.08 1.92
CA TYR A 166 7.10 12.49 2.28
C TYR A 166 6.16 12.76 3.47
N LEU A 167 4.99 12.14 3.51
CA LEU A 167 4.05 12.30 4.63
C LEU A 167 4.58 11.66 5.92
N ALA A 168 5.30 10.54 5.83
CA ALA A 168 6.03 9.95 6.96
C ALA A 168 7.10 10.93 7.49
N TYR A 169 7.84 11.59 6.60
CA TYR A 169 8.82 12.62 6.97
C TYR A 169 8.16 13.78 7.73
N LEU A 170 7.05 14.31 7.23
CA LEU A 170 6.32 15.41 7.87
C LEU A 170 5.77 15.03 9.25
N ARG A 171 5.40 13.75 9.44
CA ARG A 171 4.97 13.20 10.73
C ARG A 171 6.12 12.96 11.72
N GLY A 172 7.37 13.10 11.28
CA GLY A 172 8.55 12.80 12.09
C GLY A 172 8.95 11.32 12.11
N ASP A 173 8.27 10.46 11.34
CA ASP A 173 8.66 9.06 11.17
C ASP A 173 9.76 8.94 10.10
N TYR A 174 10.96 9.33 10.50
CA TYR A 174 12.11 9.39 9.60
C TYR A 174 12.59 8.01 9.17
N MET A 175 12.42 6.98 10.02
CA MET A 175 12.81 5.62 9.68
C MET A 175 11.91 5.07 8.57
N LEU A 176 10.58 5.19 8.72
CA LEU A 176 9.66 4.78 7.66
C LEU A 176 9.88 5.59 6.38
N SER A 177 10.04 6.91 6.52
CA SER A 177 10.34 7.78 5.37
C SER A 177 11.59 7.35 4.62
N THR A 178 12.70 7.08 5.33
CA THR A 178 13.95 6.59 4.72
C THR A 178 13.74 5.27 3.99
N VAL A 179 13.02 4.30 4.59
CA VAL A 179 12.79 2.98 3.96
C VAL A 179 11.97 3.10 2.68
N LEU A 180 10.87 3.87 2.73
CA LEU A 180 10.01 4.07 1.57
C LEU A 180 10.75 4.82 0.45
N ALA A 181 11.46 5.91 0.78
CA ALA A 181 12.22 6.69 -0.19
C ALA A 181 13.39 5.90 -0.80
N LEU A 182 14.14 5.13 0.00
CA LEU A 182 15.21 4.26 -0.52
C LEU A 182 14.67 3.19 -1.47
N THR A 183 13.46 2.68 -1.22
CA THR A 183 12.84 1.70 -2.10
C THR A 183 12.55 2.30 -3.47
N VAL A 184 12.02 3.53 -3.53
CA VAL A 184 11.82 4.24 -4.80
C VAL A 184 13.17 4.53 -5.48
N ALA A 185 14.15 5.04 -4.73
CA ALA A 185 15.48 5.34 -5.24
C ALA A 185 16.18 4.10 -5.81
N ARG A 186 16.12 2.95 -5.13
CA ARG A 186 16.66 1.67 -5.62
C ARG A 186 16.04 1.26 -6.94
N ILE A 187 14.71 1.30 -7.05
CA ILE A 187 14.00 0.92 -8.27
C ILE A 187 14.43 1.86 -9.41
N ARG A 188 14.43 3.18 -9.19
CA ARG A 188 14.85 4.17 -10.18
C ARG A 188 16.30 4.02 -10.62
N CYS A 189 17.25 3.89 -9.68
CA CYS A 189 18.64 3.64 -10.04
C CYS A 189 18.80 2.38 -10.91
N ARG A 190 17.92 1.38 -10.78
CA ARG A 190 17.95 0.18 -11.62
C ARG A 190 17.25 0.37 -12.98
N THR A 191 16.11 1.05 -13.02
CA THR A 191 15.24 1.09 -14.21
C THR A 191 15.35 2.36 -15.04
N ASP A 192 15.66 3.50 -14.42
CA ASP A 192 15.71 4.83 -15.04
C ASP A 192 16.64 5.75 -14.22
N LEU A 193 17.94 5.68 -14.53
CA LEU A 193 18.97 6.38 -13.76
C LEU A 193 18.87 7.91 -13.92
N ASP A 194 18.42 8.41 -15.08
CA ASP A 194 18.25 9.84 -15.35
C ASP A 194 17.24 10.50 -14.40
N ARG A 195 16.23 9.74 -13.97
CA ARG A 195 15.18 10.22 -13.05
C ARG A 195 15.47 9.91 -11.58
N ALA A 196 16.56 9.23 -11.25
CA ALA A 196 16.80 8.73 -9.90
C ALA A 196 17.28 9.81 -8.91
N ALA A 197 17.95 10.87 -9.37
CA ALA A 197 18.59 11.85 -8.47
C ALA A 197 17.61 12.50 -7.45
N PRO A 198 16.39 12.95 -7.83
CA PRO A 198 15.42 13.48 -6.87
C PRO A 198 14.96 12.46 -5.81
N ASP A 199 14.86 11.17 -6.17
CA ASP A 199 14.47 10.10 -5.25
C ASP A 199 15.60 9.81 -4.24
N VAL A 200 16.86 9.77 -4.69
CA VAL A 200 18.04 9.64 -3.82
C VAL A 200 18.16 10.87 -2.90
N ALA A 201 17.85 12.07 -3.39
CA ALA A 201 17.80 13.29 -2.60
C ALA A 201 16.74 13.19 -1.47
N ARG A 202 15.51 12.78 -1.79
CA ARG A 202 14.45 12.58 -0.79
C ARG A 202 14.85 11.55 0.27
N ALA A 203 15.44 10.43 -0.13
CA ALA A 203 15.93 9.41 0.79
C ALA A 203 17.05 9.94 1.70
N THR A 204 17.97 10.74 1.15
CA THR A 204 19.04 11.38 1.91
C THR A 204 18.51 12.40 2.93
N ALA A 205 17.51 13.20 2.57
CA ALA A 205 16.88 14.17 3.48
C ALA A 205 16.23 13.47 4.69
N ALA A 206 15.52 12.36 4.48
CA ALA A 206 14.97 11.56 5.58
C ALA A 206 16.08 10.91 6.41
N TRP A 207 17.10 10.33 5.76
CA TRP A 207 18.23 9.69 6.43
C TRP A 207 19.02 10.64 7.34
N GLN A 208 19.17 11.91 6.94
CA GLN A 208 19.82 12.95 7.74
C GLN A 208 19.16 13.16 9.11
N ARG A 209 17.89 12.78 9.26
CA ARG A 209 17.11 12.90 10.50
C ARG A 209 17.16 11.66 11.39
N LEU A 210 17.76 10.55 10.94
CA LEU A 210 17.90 9.33 11.75
C LEU A 210 18.89 9.55 12.90
N TRP A 211 18.65 8.90 14.05
CA TRP A 211 19.55 8.92 15.21
C TRP A 211 20.21 7.58 15.51
N ASP A 212 19.55 6.47 15.16
CA ASP A 212 20.11 5.13 15.34
C ASP A 212 21.38 4.97 14.49
N GLU A 213 22.54 4.81 15.13
CA GLU A 213 23.83 4.72 14.48
C GLU A 213 23.94 3.53 13.53
N GLY A 214 23.34 2.39 13.88
CA GLY A 214 23.32 1.20 13.05
C GLY A 214 22.50 1.40 11.76
N GLN A 215 21.34 2.04 11.88
CA GLN A 215 20.53 2.42 10.71
C GLN A 215 21.19 3.52 9.89
N VAL A 216 21.83 4.49 10.54
CA VAL A 216 22.59 5.56 9.88
C VAL A 216 23.71 4.97 9.03
N ALA A 217 24.51 4.05 9.58
CA ALA A 217 25.60 3.39 8.84
C ALA A 217 25.06 2.55 7.67
N THR A 218 24.13 1.64 7.95
CA THR A 218 23.59 0.70 6.95
C THR A 218 22.95 1.42 5.77
N ARG A 219 22.04 2.37 6.05
CA ARG A 219 21.31 3.11 5.01
C ARG A 219 22.16 4.20 4.37
N GLY A 220 23.11 4.75 5.11
CA GLY A 220 24.04 5.74 4.58
C GLY A 220 24.98 5.14 3.53
N GLN A 221 25.48 3.92 3.75
CA GLN A 221 26.31 3.23 2.76
C GLN A 221 25.55 2.96 1.46
N GLU A 222 24.27 2.58 1.58
CA GLU A 222 23.37 2.38 0.45
C GLU A 222 23.17 3.68 -0.36
N LEU A 223 22.94 4.81 0.34
CA LEU A 223 22.83 6.14 -0.28
C LEU A 223 24.12 6.58 -0.96
N LEU A 224 25.26 6.35 -0.31
CA LEU A 224 26.56 6.71 -0.84
C LEU A 224 26.81 6.00 -2.18
N HIS A 225 26.54 4.70 -2.24
CA HIS A 225 26.67 3.93 -3.48
C HIS A 225 25.77 4.47 -4.60
N MET A 226 24.53 4.86 -4.29
CA MET A 226 23.64 5.47 -5.29
C MET A 226 24.15 6.83 -5.77
N TRP A 227 24.66 7.68 -4.87
CA TRP A 227 25.26 8.96 -5.23
C TRP A 227 26.51 8.83 -6.09
N GLU A 228 27.38 7.87 -5.76
CA GLU A 228 28.59 7.57 -6.55
C GLU A 228 28.21 7.12 -7.97
N ARG A 229 27.25 6.21 -8.09
CA ARG A 229 26.74 5.75 -9.40
C ARG A 229 26.16 6.89 -10.24
N LEU A 230 25.42 7.83 -9.63
CA LEU A 230 24.91 9.01 -10.32
C LEU A 230 26.04 9.98 -10.73
N SER A 231 27.08 10.10 -9.91
CA SER A 231 28.25 10.93 -10.20
C SER A 231 29.06 10.36 -11.36
N GLU A 232 29.28 9.04 -11.39
CA GLU A 232 29.99 8.35 -12.47
C GLU A 232 29.27 8.49 -13.82
N ALA A 233 27.94 8.58 -13.79
CA ALA A 233 27.10 8.80 -14.96
C ALA A 233 26.95 10.28 -15.36
N ASP A 234 27.59 11.22 -14.65
CA ASP A 234 27.47 12.67 -14.86
C ASP A 234 26.00 13.19 -14.76
N LEU A 235 25.21 12.57 -13.87
CA LEU A 235 23.79 12.89 -13.66
C LEU A 235 23.54 13.82 -12.46
N LEU A 236 24.60 14.20 -11.74
CA LEU A 236 24.53 15.16 -10.64
C LEU A 236 24.57 16.61 -11.15
N ARG A 237 23.52 17.03 -11.85
CA ARG A 237 23.49 18.37 -12.47
C ARG A 237 23.34 19.52 -11.48
N GLU A 238 22.74 19.26 -10.33
CA GLU A 238 22.46 20.30 -9.32
C GLU A 238 23.54 20.34 -8.23
N PRO A 239 24.04 21.54 -7.84
CA PRO A 239 25.00 21.67 -6.75
C PRO A 239 24.48 21.13 -5.40
N SER A 240 23.16 21.16 -5.20
CA SER A 240 22.47 20.57 -4.05
C SER A 240 22.75 19.07 -3.93
N HIS A 241 22.69 18.32 -5.03
CA HIS A 241 22.93 16.88 -5.04
C HIS A 241 24.39 16.55 -4.69
N HIS A 242 25.35 17.31 -5.21
CA HIS A 242 26.75 17.18 -4.79
C HIS A 242 26.92 17.43 -3.29
N ALA A 243 26.33 18.51 -2.76
CA ALA A 243 26.39 18.80 -1.33
C ALA A 243 25.75 17.69 -0.47
N MET A 244 24.67 17.07 -0.95
CA MET A 244 24.02 15.94 -0.28
C MET A 244 24.90 14.68 -0.27
N ALA A 245 25.56 14.36 -1.38
CA ALA A 245 26.52 13.26 -1.45
C ALA A 245 27.72 13.47 -0.50
N GLU A 246 28.27 14.68 -0.47
CA GLU A 246 29.31 15.08 0.50
C GLU A 246 28.82 14.96 1.95
N ALA A 247 27.58 15.38 2.24
CA ALA A 247 27.02 15.28 3.57
C ALA A 247 26.89 13.83 4.04
N VAL A 248 26.52 12.90 3.15
CA VAL A 248 26.49 11.46 3.43
C VAL A 248 27.89 10.96 3.76
N ARG A 249 28.89 11.22 2.90
CA ARG A 249 30.28 10.81 3.12
C ARG A 249 30.84 11.32 4.44
N ASN A 250 30.67 12.61 4.71
CA ASN A 250 31.18 13.25 5.92
C ASN A 250 30.52 12.72 7.20
N ARG A 251 29.26 12.31 7.14
CA ARG A 251 28.55 11.76 8.30
C ARG A 251 28.95 10.30 8.56
N LEU A 252 29.08 9.49 7.51
CA LEU A 252 29.57 8.11 7.64
C LEU A 252 30.99 8.09 8.20
N ALA A 253 31.90 8.92 7.68
CA ALA A 253 33.27 9.02 8.18
C ALA A 253 33.37 9.46 9.66
N ARG A 254 32.37 10.20 10.16
CA ARG A 254 32.28 10.58 11.57
C ARG A 254 31.79 9.44 12.46
N GLY A 255 30.85 8.63 11.98
CA GLY A 255 30.35 7.44 12.68
C GLY A 255 31.34 6.27 12.69
N ASP A 256 32.17 6.15 11.65
CA ASP A 256 33.22 5.12 11.54
C ASP A 256 34.47 5.42 12.37
N ARG A 257 34.55 6.59 13.02
CA ARG A 257 35.70 6.93 13.84
C ARG A 257 35.66 6.05 15.09
N PRO A 258 36.68 5.20 15.35
CA PRO A 258 36.67 4.35 16.53
C PRO A 258 36.58 5.24 17.77
N VAL A 259 35.49 5.10 18.54
CA VAL A 259 35.44 5.63 19.90
C VAL A 259 36.50 4.86 20.68
N PRO A 260 37.54 5.53 21.25
CA PRO A 260 38.53 4.82 22.05
C PRO A 260 37.80 4.11 23.19
N PRO A 261 38.11 2.83 23.45
CA PRO A 261 37.34 2.04 24.40
C PRO A 261 37.48 2.66 25.80
N PRO A 262 36.37 2.82 26.55
CA PRO A 262 36.49 2.98 28.00
C PRO A 262 37.16 1.72 28.56
N ALA A 263 38.08 1.92 29.51
CA ALA A 263 38.77 0.85 30.20
C ALA A 263 37.75 -0.17 30.76
N GLN A 264 38.08 -1.45 30.59
CA GLN A 264 37.25 -2.62 30.85
C GLN A 264 36.52 -2.56 32.21
N ALA A 265 35.21 -2.80 32.18
CA ALA A 265 34.49 -3.47 33.25
C ALA A 265 33.71 -4.64 32.64
N ALA A 266 33.90 -5.80 33.26
CA ALA A 266 33.56 -7.11 32.74
C ALA A 266 32.06 -7.45 32.81
N ALA A 267 31.72 -8.46 32.01
CA ALA A 267 30.65 -9.45 32.18
C ALA A 267 29.20 -9.03 31.88
N ALA A 268 28.82 -9.41 30.65
CA ALA A 268 27.69 -10.30 30.32
C ALA A 268 26.26 -9.85 30.68
N LEU A 269 25.49 -9.58 29.62
CA LEU A 269 24.12 -10.08 29.46
C LEU A 269 23.89 -10.31 27.97
N THR A 270 23.62 -11.57 27.61
CA THR A 270 23.23 -12.03 26.28
C THR A 270 21.95 -11.33 25.83
N ALA A 271 22.04 -10.49 24.80
CA ALA A 271 20.89 -9.99 24.06
C ALA A 271 20.51 -11.02 22.98
N GLY A 272 19.27 -11.52 23.05
CA GLY A 272 18.66 -12.32 22.00
C GLY A 272 18.47 -11.50 20.71
N PRO A 273 18.14 -12.15 19.58
CA PRO A 273 18.02 -11.47 18.31
C PRO A 273 16.77 -10.57 18.31
N GLU A 274 16.98 -9.26 18.16
CA GLU A 274 15.93 -8.28 17.87
C GLU A 274 15.57 -8.25 16.37
N PRO A 275 14.35 -7.81 16.03
CA PRO A 275 13.66 -8.25 14.83
C PRO A 275 14.09 -7.48 13.58
N VAL A 276 14.30 -8.23 12.49
CA VAL A 276 14.44 -7.73 11.13
C VAL A 276 13.15 -7.00 10.73
N ALA A 277 13.26 -5.71 10.36
CA ALA A 277 12.17 -4.93 9.80
C ALA A 277 11.60 -5.62 8.53
N PRO A 278 10.28 -5.57 8.30
CA PRO A 278 9.65 -6.41 7.30
C PRO A 278 10.09 -6.00 5.89
N GLU A 279 10.68 -6.94 5.17
CA GLU A 279 10.62 -6.94 3.71
C GLU A 279 9.13 -6.85 3.29
N ASP A 280 8.86 -6.21 2.15
CA ASP A 280 7.54 -6.15 1.49
C ASP A 280 7.12 -7.58 1.12
N LYS A 281 6.72 -8.36 2.13
CA LYS A 281 6.29 -9.74 1.96
C LYS A 281 5.00 -9.69 1.16
N PRO A 282 4.91 -10.42 0.04
CA PRO A 282 3.69 -10.46 -0.74
C PRO A 282 2.53 -10.86 0.17
N LEU A 283 1.48 -10.03 0.19
CA LEU A 283 0.29 -10.29 0.99
C LEU A 283 -0.33 -11.61 0.54
N LYS A 284 -0.71 -12.44 1.50
CA LYS A 284 -1.27 -13.76 1.18
C LYS A 284 -2.75 -13.59 0.79
N PRO A 285 -3.19 -14.15 -0.35
CA PRO A 285 -4.61 -14.22 -0.65
C PRO A 285 -5.30 -15.10 0.41
N THR A 286 -6.45 -14.65 0.90
CA THR A 286 -7.16 -15.40 1.94
C THR A 286 -7.73 -16.70 1.36
N ARG A 287 -7.18 -17.87 1.75
CA ARG A 287 -7.83 -19.16 1.49
C ARG A 287 -8.95 -19.39 2.51
N ARG A 288 -10.15 -19.58 1.98
CA ARG A 288 -11.35 -20.21 2.59
C ARG A 288 -11.37 -20.21 4.12
N GLY A 289 -12.07 -19.23 4.70
CA GLY A 289 -12.44 -19.25 6.11
C GLY A 289 -12.02 -18.02 6.90
N LEU A 290 -12.32 -16.80 6.43
CA LEU A 290 -12.51 -15.72 7.40
C LEU A 290 -13.83 -15.96 8.11
N ARG A 291 -13.80 -15.96 9.45
CA ARG A 291 -14.96 -16.01 10.33
C ARG A 291 -16.10 -15.21 9.70
N ARG A 292 -17.20 -15.93 9.37
CA ARG A 292 -18.43 -15.43 8.78
C ARG A 292 -18.53 -13.90 8.81
N PHE A 293 -18.34 -13.26 7.66
CA PHE A 293 -18.86 -11.93 7.35
C PHE A 293 -20.40 -11.97 7.27
N THR A 294 -21.06 -12.60 8.25
CA THR A 294 -22.51 -12.60 8.35
C THR A 294 -22.90 -11.48 9.28
N ARG A 295 -23.57 -10.48 8.71
CA ARG A 295 -24.43 -9.58 9.49
C ARG A 295 -25.32 -10.46 10.39
N ARG A 296 -25.22 -10.32 11.71
CA ARG A 296 -26.23 -10.90 12.59
C ARG A 296 -27.52 -10.15 12.27
N PRO A 297 -28.58 -10.78 11.74
CA PRO A 297 -29.82 -10.07 11.47
C PRO A 297 -30.30 -9.48 12.79
N GLY A 298 -30.44 -8.15 12.83
CA GLY A 298 -31.11 -7.47 13.92
C GLY A 298 -32.50 -8.06 14.05
N ARG A 299 -32.82 -8.48 15.28
CA ARG A 299 -34.11 -9.03 15.68
C ARG A 299 -35.20 -8.06 15.23
N SER A 300 -35.98 -8.45 14.23
CA SER A 300 -37.20 -7.76 13.85
C SER A 300 -38.09 -7.70 15.09
N ALA A 301 -38.30 -6.50 15.63
CA ALA A 301 -39.41 -6.28 16.53
C ALA A 301 -40.69 -6.43 15.70
N GLY A 302 -41.40 -7.54 15.91
CA GLY A 302 -42.77 -7.71 15.44
C GLY A 302 -43.70 -6.72 16.16
N PRO A 303 -44.87 -6.45 15.58
CA PRO A 303 -45.79 -5.45 16.09
C PRO A 303 -46.33 -5.89 17.45
N SER A 304 -46.41 -4.95 18.39
CA SER A 304 -47.24 -5.12 19.59
C SER A 304 -48.64 -4.61 19.25
N ASP A 305 -49.63 -5.42 19.62
CA ASP A 305 -51.07 -5.14 19.58
C ASP A 305 -51.43 -3.78 20.19
#